data_AF-A0A533V425-F1
#
_entry.id   AF-A0A533V425-F1
#
_cell.length_a   1.000
_cell.length_b   1.000
_cell.length_c   1.000
_cell.angle_alpha   90.00
_cell.angle_beta   90.00
_cell.angle_gamma   90.00
#
_symmetry.space_group_name_H-M   'P 1'
#
loop_
_entity.id
_entity.type
_entity.pdbx_description
1 polymer ?
#
loop_
_entity_poly.entity_id
_entity_poly.type
_entity_poly.pdbx_seq_one_letter_code
_entity_poly.pdbx_strand_id
1 'polypeptide(L)'
;MEFRNPSWQSEGPWEMLKHYNIAAVMTDSPPQDKLQFLSEVTVTASHSFIRWHGRNDKHRYNYLYSKEELKPWVEKVKQISIESPVVRGYFNNHYGARAVVNALEFKEMLGTVLSGKEKAALEHARNYFTETSSQLILDKSLKQ
;
A
#
# COMPACT_ATOMS: atom_id res chain seq x y z
N MET A 1 -15.69 3.91 2.76
CA MET A 1 -15.50 4.24 4.19
C MET A 1 -14.25 3.56 4.69
N GLU A 2 -13.40 4.28 5.41
CA GLU A 2 -12.15 3.75 5.95
C GLU A 2 -12.19 3.71 7.47
N PHE A 3 -12.07 2.51 8.04
CA PHE A 3 -12.07 2.33 9.47
C PHE A 3 -10.68 2.52 10.07
N ARG A 4 -10.64 3.05 11.29
CA ARG A 4 -9.41 3.37 12.05
C ARG A 4 -9.43 2.88 13.49
N ASN A 5 -10.45 2.13 13.85
CA ASN A 5 -10.61 1.57 15.19
C ASN A 5 -10.88 0.06 15.09
N PRO A 6 -10.19 -0.78 15.87
CA PRO A 6 -10.43 -2.23 15.90
C PRO A 6 -11.86 -2.65 16.26
N SER A 7 -12.65 -1.77 16.91
CA SER A 7 -14.05 -2.04 17.24
C SER A 7 -14.94 -2.33 16.03
N TRP A 8 -14.47 -1.99 14.82
CA TRP A 8 -15.16 -2.28 13.56
C TRP A 8 -14.94 -3.70 13.05
N GLN A 9 -14.09 -4.50 13.70
CA GLN A 9 -13.99 -5.93 13.46
C GLN A 9 -15.16 -6.66 14.15
N SER A 10 -16.36 -6.43 13.65
CA SER A 10 -17.60 -7.00 14.16
C SER A 10 -18.53 -7.40 13.02
N GLU A 11 -19.58 -8.16 13.36
CA GLU A 11 -20.67 -8.44 12.42
C GLU A 11 -21.53 -7.18 12.25
N GLY A 12 -21.92 -6.86 11.01
CA GLY A 12 -22.83 -5.74 10.72
C GLY A 12 -22.26 -4.65 9.80
N PRO A 13 -21.06 -4.07 10.04
CA PRO A 13 -20.52 -2.99 9.22
C PRO A 13 -20.47 -3.35 7.73
N TRP A 14 -20.06 -4.57 7.39
CA TRP A 14 -19.94 -5.01 6.00
C TRP A 14 -21.28 -5.11 5.27
N GLU A 15 -22.31 -5.62 5.93
CA GLU A 15 -23.64 -5.76 5.34
C GLU A 15 -24.32 -4.39 5.15
N MET A 16 -24.14 -3.48 6.12
CA MET A 16 -24.58 -2.09 5.97
C MET A 16 -23.89 -1.41 4.79
N LEU A 17 -22.56 -1.55 4.67
CA LEU A 17 -21.82 -0.96 3.56
C LEU A 17 -22.24 -1.55 2.20
N LYS A 18 -22.47 -2.87 2.12
CA LYS A 18 -23.06 -3.54 0.94
C LYS A 18 -24.43 -2.97 0.58
N HIS A 19 -25.32 -2.83 1.57
CA HIS A 19 -26.67 -2.32 1.37
C HIS A 19 -26.68 -0.93 0.73
N TYR A 20 -25.77 -0.05 1.16
CA TYR A 20 -25.66 1.31 0.63
C TYR A 20 -24.66 1.47 -0.52
N ASN A 21 -24.09 0.37 -1.03
CA ASN A 21 -23.05 0.39 -2.08
C ASN A 21 -21.86 1.31 -1.74
N ILE A 22 -21.39 1.25 -0.49
CA ILE A 22 -20.26 2.05 -0.01
C ILE A 22 -19.03 1.16 0.09
N ALA A 23 -17.97 1.46 -0.67
CA ALA A 23 -16.75 0.66 -0.62
C ALA A 23 -16.04 0.79 0.74
N ALA A 24 -15.95 -0.31 1.47
CA ALA A 24 -14.99 -0.50 2.55
C ALA A 24 -13.56 -0.32 1.99
N VAL A 25 -12.78 0.53 2.65
CA VAL A 25 -11.37 0.72 2.29
C VAL A 25 -10.56 -0.38 2.93
N MET A 26 -9.94 -1.21 2.10
CA MET A 26 -8.91 -2.15 2.55
C MET A 26 -7.61 -1.39 2.82
N THR A 27 -6.90 -1.74 3.89
CA THR A 27 -5.72 -0.99 4.32
C THR A 27 -4.55 -1.88 4.69
N ASP A 28 -3.34 -1.43 4.38
CA ASP A 28 -2.10 -1.91 5.00
C ASP A 28 -1.60 -0.82 5.95
N SER A 29 -1.47 -1.14 7.23
CA SER A 29 -1.09 -0.18 8.27
C SER A 29 -0.16 -0.83 9.30
N PRO A 30 0.49 -0.04 10.18
CA PRO A 30 1.36 -0.59 11.20
C PRO A 30 0.63 -1.56 12.14
N PRO A 31 1.27 -2.66 12.57
CA PRO A 31 0.59 -3.71 13.35
C PRO A 31 -0.05 -3.22 14.66
N GLN A 32 0.51 -2.18 15.25
CA GLN A 32 0.11 -1.60 16.53
C GLN A 32 -1.28 -0.96 16.47
N ASP A 33 -1.76 -0.63 15.26
CA ASP A 33 -3.13 -0.15 15.04
C ASP A 33 -4.18 -1.24 15.26
N LYS A 34 -3.77 -2.52 15.20
CA LYS A 34 -4.66 -3.68 15.30
C LYS A 34 -5.77 -3.67 14.23
N LEU A 35 -5.42 -3.24 13.02
CA LEU A 35 -6.32 -3.12 11.86
C LEU A 35 -6.04 -4.17 10.78
N GLN A 36 -5.36 -5.27 11.08
CA GLN A 36 -4.97 -6.30 10.10
C GLN A 36 -6.18 -6.92 9.40
N PHE A 37 -7.34 -6.96 10.07
CA PHE A 37 -8.60 -7.41 9.45
C PHE A 37 -9.01 -6.57 8.23
N LEU A 38 -8.59 -5.29 8.16
CA LEU A 38 -8.82 -4.42 7.00
C LEU A 38 -7.90 -4.75 5.82
N SER A 39 -6.89 -5.60 6.00
CA SER A 39 -6.07 -6.09 4.90
C SER A 39 -6.72 -7.26 4.15
N GLU A 40 -7.79 -7.86 4.69
CA GLU A 40 -8.51 -8.97 4.04
C GLU A 40 -9.39 -8.48 2.89
N VAL A 41 -9.59 -9.35 1.89
CA VAL A 41 -10.41 -9.02 0.72
C VAL A 41 -11.86 -8.79 1.16
N THR A 42 -12.31 -7.54 1.05
CA THR A 42 -13.64 -7.11 1.47
C THR A 42 -14.28 -6.27 0.36
N VAL A 43 -15.22 -6.85 -0.38
CA VAL A 43 -15.98 -6.17 -1.45
C VAL A 43 -17.37 -5.83 -0.94
N THR A 44 -17.69 -4.55 -0.92
CA THR A 44 -18.93 -4.00 -0.33
C THR A 44 -19.61 -2.99 -1.27
N ALA A 45 -19.09 -2.81 -2.48
CA ALA A 45 -19.67 -1.93 -3.48
C ALA A 45 -19.29 -2.41 -4.89
N SER A 46 -19.90 -1.79 -5.90
CA SER A 46 -19.55 -1.95 -7.33
C SER A 46 -18.17 -1.40 -7.70
N HIS A 47 -17.38 -0.99 -6.71
CA HIS A 47 -15.98 -0.63 -6.86
C HIS A 47 -15.23 -0.96 -5.56
N SER A 48 -13.91 -1.11 -5.66
CA SER A 48 -13.04 -1.41 -4.52
C SER A 48 -12.01 -0.31 -4.30
N PHE A 49 -11.56 -0.17 -3.05
CA PHE A 49 -10.62 0.88 -2.66
C PHE A 49 -9.57 0.32 -1.70
N ILE A 50 -8.29 0.57 -1.99
CA ILE A 50 -7.15 0.09 -1.20
C ILE A 50 -6.23 1.27 -0.85
N ARG A 51 -5.76 1.33 0.40
CA ARG A 51 -4.76 2.31 0.86
C ARG A 51 -3.58 1.64 1.57
N TRP A 52 -2.38 1.89 1.10
CA TRP A 52 -1.15 1.41 1.74
C TRP A 52 -0.49 2.54 2.53
N HIS A 53 -0.52 2.47 3.86
CA HIS A 53 0.02 3.54 4.71
C HIS A 53 1.50 3.40 5.02
N GLY A 54 2.03 2.18 4.98
CA GLY A 54 3.31 1.79 5.55
C GLY A 54 3.14 1.01 6.85
N ARG A 55 4.20 0.32 7.28
CA ARG A 55 4.20 -0.52 8.49
C ARG A 55 5.10 0.02 9.61
N ASN A 56 5.53 1.27 9.49
CA ASN A 56 6.37 1.92 10.50
C ASN A 56 5.53 2.55 11.60
N ASP A 57 5.74 2.14 12.85
CA ASP A 57 4.93 2.62 13.97
C ASP A 57 5.17 4.09 14.33
N LYS A 58 6.44 4.50 14.33
CA LYS A 58 6.84 5.85 14.75
C LYS A 58 6.64 6.87 13.63
N HIS A 59 6.90 6.45 12.40
CA HIS A 59 6.81 7.31 11.22
C HIS A 59 5.95 6.62 10.16
N ARG A 60 4.64 6.55 10.42
CA ARG A 60 3.62 5.84 9.61
C ARG A 60 3.87 5.87 8.11
N TYR A 61 4.03 7.07 7.54
CA TYR A 61 4.16 7.27 6.10
C TYR A 61 5.60 7.19 5.58
N ASN A 62 6.59 7.03 6.45
CA ASN A 62 7.98 6.80 6.09
C ASN A 62 8.26 5.29 6.05
N TYR A 63 7.77 4.68 4.98
CA TYR A 63 7.92 3.25 4.71
C TYR A 63 8.11 3.04 3.21
N LEU A 64 9.06 2.17 2.84
CA LEU A 64 9.25 1.75 1.46
C LEU A 64 8.98 0.26 1.41
N TYR A 65 7.85 -0.13 0.83
CA TYR A 65 7.49 -1.54 0.72
C TYR A 65 8.52 -2.29 -0.12
N SER A 66 8.83 -3.51 0.29
CA SER A 66 9.57 -4.45 -0.57
C SER A 66 8.63 -5.10 -1.59
N LYS A 67 9.19 -5.68 -2.65
CA LYS A 67 8.39 -6.45 -3.63
C LYS A 67 7.72 -7.64 -2.95
N GLU A 68 8.37 -8.25 -1.97
CA GLU A 68 7.85 -9.39 -1.19
C GLU A 68 6.60 -9.00 -0.40
N GLU A 69 6.58 -7.80 0.17
CA GLU A 69 5.41 -7.28 0.89
C GLU A 69 4.25 -6.91 -0.05
N LEU A 70 4.58 -6.51 -1.28
CA LEU A 70 3.60 -6.15 -2.30
C LEU A 70 3.01 -7.37 -3.03
N LYS A 71 3.72 -8.51 -3.10
CA LYS A 71 3.24 -9.73 -3.78
C LYS A 71 1.85 -10.17 -3.30
N PRO A 72 1.56 -10.29 -1.99
CA PRO A 72 0.22 -10.64 -1.52
C PRO A 72 -0.85 -9.65 -1.97
N TRP A 73 -0.52 -8.36 -2.07
CA TRP A 73 -1.45 -7.33 -2.52
C TRP A 73 -1.77 -7.43 -4.01
N VAL A 74 -0.82 -7.86 -4.83
CA VAL A 74 -1.06 -8.15 -6.26
C VAL A 74 -2.10 -9.26 -6.41
N GLU A 75 -1.95 -10.34 -5.66
CA GLU A 75 -2.90 -11.45 -5.70
C GLU A 75 -4.29 -11.03 -5.18
N LYS A 76 -4.35 -10.23 -4.11
CA LYS A 76 -5.61 -9.64 -3.63
C LYS A 76 -6.27 -8.77 -4.70
N VAL A 77 -5.53 -7.91 -5.39
CA VAL A 77 -6.07 -7.06 -6.48
C VAL A 77 -6.62 -7.92 -7.62
N LYS A 78 -5.92 -8.99 -8.02
CA LYS A 78 -6.41 -9.93 -9.03
C LYS A 78 -7.72 -10.59 -8.60
N GLN A 79 -7.80 -11.06 -7.35
CA GLN A 79 -9.02 -11.65 -6.78
C GLN A 79 -10.17 -10.63 -6.78
N ILE A 80 -9.95 -9.43 -6.27
CA ILE A 80 -10.96 -8.35 -6.21
C ILE A 80 -11.47 -8.00 -7.61
N SER A 81 -10.59 -8.01 -8.63
CA SER A 81 -10.95 -7.66 -10.01
C SER A 81 -11.93 -8.64 -10.66
N ILE A 82 -12.14 -9.83 -10.08
CA ILE A 82 -13.16 -10.78 -10.52
C ILE A 82 -14.56 -10.31 -10.09
N GLU A 83 -14.67 -9.71 -8.91
CA GLU A 83 -15.95 -9.33 -8.29
C GLU A 83 -16.29 -7.84 -8.51
N SER A 84 -15.28 -7.00 -8.71
CA SER A 84 -15.41 -5.55 -8.74
C SER A 84 -14.79 -4.97 -10.01
N PRO A 85 -15.59 -4.31 -10.88
CA PRO A 85 -15.11 -3.83 -12.17
C PRO A 85 -14.08 -2.70 -12.07
N VAL A 86 -14.02 -2.00 -10.93
CA VAL A 86 -13.09 -0.89 -10.73
C VAL A 86 -12.39 -1.02 -9.38
N VAL A 87 -11.07 -1.22 -9.42
CA VAL A 87 -10.21 -1.25 -8.24
C VAL A 87 -9.34 0.01 -8.22
N ARG A 88 -9.41 0.78 -7.13
CA ARG A 88 -8.59 1.97 -6.93
C ARG A 88 -7.61 1.72 -5.79
N GLY A 89 -6.31 1.79 -6.09
CA GLY A 89 -5.24 1.63 -5.11
C GLY A 89 -4.45 2.93 -4.94
N TYR A 90 -4.23 3.34 -3.68
CA TYR A 90 -3.46 4.54 -3.36
C TYR A 90 -2.36 4.24 -2.35
N PHE A 91 -1.11 4.47 -2.77
CA PHE A 91 0.05 4.47 -1.88
C PHE A 91 0.09 5.76 -1.08
N ASN A 92 -0.06 5.65 0.24
CA ASN A 92 -0.09 6.79 1.18
C ASN A 92 1.17 6.87 2.06
N ASN A 93 2.17 6.03 1.80
CA ASN A 93 3.52 6.09 2.36
C ASN A 93 4.35 7.18 1.66
N HIS A 94 3.85 8.42 1.65
CA HIS A 94 4.32 9.49 0.77
C HIS A 94 5.63 10.18 1.24
N TYR A 95 6.14 9.87 2.43
CA TYR A 95 7.33 10.54 2.96
C TYR A 95 8.55 10.25 2.08
N GLY A 96 9.20 11.32 1.60
CA GLY A 96 10.33 11.24 0.68
C GLY A 96 9.99 10.62 -0.68
N ALA A 97 8.74 10.73 -1.15
CA ALA A 97 8.27 10.19 -2.43
C ALA A 97 8.31 8.65 -2.57
N ARG A 98 8.42 7.90 -1.47
CA ARG A 98 8.39 6.42 -1.46
C ARG A 98 7.12 5.83 -2.07
N ALA A 99 5.97 6.51 -1.90
CA ALA A 99 4.71 6.14 -2.54
C ALA A 99 4.81 6.07 -4.07
N VAL A 100 5.61 6.94 -4.71
CA VAL A 100 5.78 6.92 -6.17
C VAL A 100 6.54 5.66 -6.60
N VAL A 101 7.62 5.32 -5.90
CA VAL A 101 8.39 4.10 -6.15
C VAL A 101 7.50 2.87 -6.03
N ASN A 102 6.78 2.73 -4.92
CA ASN A 102 5.93 1.56 -4.73
C ASN A 102 4.74 1.53 -5.69
N ALA A 103 4.15 2.66 -6.07
CA ALA A 103 3.09 2.70 -7.07
C ALA A 103 3.56 2.23 -8.45
N LEU A 104 4.74 2.65 -8.89
CA LEU A 104 5.31 2.25 -10.17
C LEU A 104 5.71 0.77 -10.18
N GLU A 105 6.35 0.29 -9.11
CA GLU A 105 6.67 -1.14 -8.98
C GLU A 105 5.42 -2.00 -8.92
N PHE A 106 4.39 -1.57 -8.18
CA PHE A 106 3.13 -2.30 -8.11
C PHE A 106 2.44 -2.35 -9.47
N LYS A 107 2.49 -1.25 -10.24
CA LYS A 107 2.00 -1.21 -11.62
C LYS A 107 2.73 -2.22 -12.53
N GLU A 108 4.05 -2.35 -12.41
CA GLU A 108 4.81 -3.40 -13.11
C GLU A 108 4.43 -4.81 -12.66
N MET A 109 4.28 -5.02 -11.35
CA MET A 109 3.91 -6.32 -10.78
C MET A 109 2.50 -6.77 -11.18
N LEU A 110 1.60 -5.82 -11.47
CA LEU A 110 0.28 -6.07 -12.08
C LEU A 110 0.35 -6.40 -13.58
N GLY A 111 1.55 -6.42 -14.18
CA GLY A 111 1.77 -6.72 -15.60
C GLY A 111 1.60 -5.51 -16.52
N THR A 112 1.53 -4.29 -15.98
CA THR A 112 1.44 -3.08 -16.80
C THR A 112 2.82 -2.58 -17.18
N VAL A 113 3.03 -2.28 -18.46
CA VAL A 113 4.28 -1.70 -18.94
C VAL A 113 4.37 -0.23 -18.53
N LEU A 114 5.47 0.14 -17.86
CA LEU A 114 5.76 1.54 -17.55
C LEU A 114 6.20 2.29 -18.81
N SER A 115 5.75 3.54 -18.92
CA SER A 115 6.27 4.50 -19.90
C SER A 115 7.74 4.83 -19.64
N GLY A 116 8.45 5.37 -20.65
CA GLY A 116 9.85 5.77 -20.49
C GLY A 116 10.07 6.78 -19.36
N LYS A 117 9.13 7.72 -19.16
CA LYS A 117 9.17 8.70 -18.07
C LYS A 117 9.01 8.03 -16.70
N GLU A 118 8.11 7.06 -16.59
CA GLU A 118 7.89 6.31 -15.35
C GLU A 118 9.10 5.45 -15.00
N LYS A 119 9.69 4.76 -15.98
CA LYS A 119 10.93 3.98 -15.77
C LYS A 119 12.07 4.86 -15.28
N ALA A 120 12.30 6.00 -15.94
CA ALA A 120 13.34 6.95 -15.54
C ALA A 120 13.10 7.51 -14.13
N ALA A 121 11.85 7.85 -13.79
CA ALA A 121 11.49 8.32 -12.45
C ALA A 121 11.74 7.24 -11.38
N LEU A 122 11.37 5.98 -11.67
CA LEU A 122 11.59 4.85 -10.77
C LEU A 122 13.08 4.59 -10.53
N GLU A 123 13.87 4.55 -11.59
CA GLU A 123 15.33 4.35 -11.52
C GLU A 123 16.00 5.46 -10.71
N HIS A 124 15.71 6.72 -11.00
CA HIS A 124 16.27 7.86 -10.29
C HIS A 124 15.94 7.81 -8.78
N ALA A 125 14.67 7.54 -8.44
CA ALA A 125 14.25 7.44 -7.05
C ALA A 125 14.93 6.26 -6.32
N ARG A 126 15.08 5.10 -6.98
CA ARG A 126 15.76 3.92 -6.42
C ARG A 126 17.24 4.19 -6.17
N ASN A 127 17.92 4.87 -7.09
CA ASN A 127 19.33 5.25 -6.93
C ASN A 127 19.50 6.18 -5.72
N TYR A 128 18.66 7.22 -5.61
CA TYR A 128 18.67 8.14 -4.47
C TYR A 128 18.56 7.41 -3.11
N PHE A 129 17.62 6.46 -2.99
CA PHE A 129 17.46 5.71 -1.74
C PHE A 129 18.63 4.76 -1.46
N THR A 130 19.24 4.19 -2.49
CA THR A 130 20.38 3.28 -2.35
C THR A 130 21.65 4.02 -1.93
N GLU A 131 21.93 5.14 -2.55
CA GLU A 131 23.07 6.02 -2.23
C GLU A 131 22.94 6.58 -0.82
N THR A 132 21.78 7.13 -0.47
CA THR A 132 21.52 7.68 0.87
C THR A 132 21.67 6.61 1.96
N SER A 133 21.18 5.39 1.70
CA SER A 133 21.30 4.28 2.67
C SER A 133 22.76 3.86 2.83
N SER A 134 23.50 3.75 1.73
CA SER A 134 24.94 3.43 1.76
C SER A 134 25.74 4.48 2.53
N GLN A 135 25.47 5.76 2.30
CA GLN A 135 26.13 6.87 3.00
C GLN A 135 25.81 6.88 4.49
N LEU A 136 24.55 6.65 4.88
CA LEU A 136 24.15 6.50 6.28
C LEU A 136 24.85 5.32 6.99
N ILE A 137 25.06 4.21 6.28
CA ILE A 137 25.79 3.05 6.82
C ILE A 137 27.27 3.40 7.01
N LEU A 138 27.88 4.04 6.01
CA LEU A 138 29.28 4.48 6.07
C LEU A 138 29.51 5.44 7.26
N ASP A 139 28.66 6.46 7.39
CA ASP A 139 28.76 7.47 8.45
C ASP A 139 28.61 6.87 9.85
N LYS A 140 27.78 5.82 10.01
CA LYS A 140 27.67 5.08 11.27
C LYS A 140 28.91 4.24 11.56
N SER A 141 29.51 3.63 10.54
CA SER A 141 30.74 2.83 10.69
C SER A 141 31.97 3.67 11.03
N LEU A 142 32.02 4.93 10.58
CA LEU A 142 33.11 5.88 10.87
C LEU A 142 33.01 6.56 12.24
N LYS A 143 31.88 6.40 12.94
CA LYS A 143 31.62 6.99 14.27
C LYS A 143 31.74 5.98 15.43
N GLN A 144 32.18 4.75 15.16
CA GLN A 144 32.56 3.74 16.16
C GLN A 144 34.07 3.66 16.26
#